data_AF-A0A940L6U4-F1
#
_entry.id   AF-A0A940L6U4-F1
#
_cell.length_a   1.000
_cell.length_b   1.000
_cell.length_c   1.000
_cell.angle_alpha   90.00
_cell.angle_beta   90.00
_cell.angle_gamma   90.00
#
_symmetry.space_group_name_H-M   'P 1'
#
loop_
_entity.id
_entity.type
_entity.pdbx_description
1 polymer ?
#
loop_
_entity_poly.entity_id
_entity_poly.type
_entity_poly.pdbx_seq_one_letter_code
_entity_poly.pdbx_strand_id
1 'polypeptide(L)'
;MDKIIFDNTVWDYLWVIGVIVFVLLLNRIISKYLAILLSKIFRRTWKTFDQKKFVDLIIHPLGIFLVITVSIVAFYRLTFPEELNITLYKYPLKSILLSIGITIQIIALTWLLFRVINFIASILEARALKTADQADNQLVVFFRDFLKVILGIISLMLILHFAFNYNVSSLLTGLSIVGAAIALALRESLENLIASFVIFFDKPFTTGDFVKVQSVAGNVEKIGLRSTRIRTSDKSYVTVPNKQMVDSILDNVTRRSQIRGEINLFIDLKTSPAKIQQLLEEVRKYLATIREIQSSNVLFNDIRVQAFIVFIEFFTPNIPWGEFTSIKQKLNFFILQTMERLEIKIAAEGKDIAITVK
;
A
#
# COMPACT_ATOMS: atom_id res chain seq x y z
N MET A 1 -34.22 -60.69 11.77
CA MET A 1 -33.24 -59.66 11.35
C MET A 1 -32.86 -58.74 12.52
N ASP A 2 -33.41 -59.01 13.71
CA ASP A 2 -33.22 -58.25 14.94
C ASP A 2 -32.13 -58.84 15.84
N LYS A 3 -31.14 -59.52 15.25
CA LYS A 3 -30.02 -60.05 16.01
C LYS A 3 -29.20 -58.86 16.48
N ILE A 4 -29.14 -58.66 17.79
CA ILE A 4 -28.31 -57.64 18.42
C ILE A 4 -26.92 -58.25 18.59
N ILE A 5 -25.91 -57.56 18.10
CA ILE A 5 -24.51 -57.89 18.27
C ILE A 5 -23.87 -56.62 18.81
N PHE A 6 -23.21 -56.68 19.98
CA PHE A 6 -22.54 -55.52 20.57
C PHE A 6 -23.44 -54.27 20.63
N ASP A 7 -24.64 -54.41 21.21
CA ASP A 7 -25.65 -53.35 21.40
C ASP A 7 -26.22 -52.70 20.12
N ASN A 8 -25.90 -53.22 18.94
CA ASN A 8 -26.39 -52.73 17.66
C ASN A 8 -27.12 -53.83 16.90
N THR A 9 -28.10 -53.43 16.07
CA THR A 9 -28.73 -54.38 15.16
C THR A 9 -27.79 -54.72 14.00
N VAL A 10 -27.87 -55.94 13.46
CA VAL A 10 -27.16 -56.29 12.20
C VAL A 10 -27.48 -55.29 11.08
N TRP A 11 -28.69 -54.72 11.07
CA TRP A 11 -29.09 -53.70 10.11
C TRP A 11 -28.28 -52.41 10.23
N ASP A 12 -27.95 -51.96 11.44
CA ASP A 12 -27.15 -50.74 11.63
C ASP A 12 -25.71 -50.93 11.14
N TYR A 13 -25.11 -52.10 11.38
CA TYR A 13 -23.79 -52.42 10.81
C TYR A 13 -23.83 -52.48 9.28
N LEU A 14 -24.82 -53.16 8.71
CA LEU A 14 -25.00 -53.22 7.25
C LEU A 14 -25.20 -51.83 6.66
N TRP A 15 -25.92 -50.95 7.36
CA TRP A 15 -26.14 -49.58 6.92
C TRP A 15 -24.85 -48.76 6.95
N VAL A 16 -24.07 -48.79 8.05
CA VAL A 16 -22.80 -48.07 8.15
C VAL A 16 -21.80 -48.56 7.11
N ILE A 17 -21.63 -49.89 6.97
CA ILE A 17 -20.76 -50.49 5.95
C ILE A 17 -21.26 -50.09 4.55
N GLY A 18 -22.56 -50.17 4.32
CA GLY A 18 -23.19 -49.78 3.06
C GLY A 18 -22.91 -48.33 2.69
N VAL A 19 -23.04 -47.39 3.63
CA VAL A 19 -22.75 -45.97 3.42
C VAL A 19 -21.26 -45.72 3.16
N ILE A 20 -20.37 -46.36 3.93
CA ILE A 20 -18.92 -46.20 3.74
C ILE A 20 -18.51 -46.74 2.36
N VAL A 21 -18.96 -47.94 2.00
CA VAL A 21 -18.68 -48.55 0.68
C VAL A 21 -19.28 -47.69 -0.44
N PHE A 22 -20.51 -47.22 -0.28
CA PHE A 22 -21.17 -46.34 -1.24
C PHE A 22 -20.38 -45.04 -1.46
N VAL A 23 -19.93 -44.39 -0.38
CA VAL A 23 -19.10 -43.19 -0.49
C VAL A 23 -17.73 -43.49 -1.07
N LEU A 24 -17.08 -44.61 -0.74
CA LEU A 24 -15.81 -45.01 -1.36
C LEU A 24 -15.94 -45.22 -2.87
N LEU A 25 -17.01 -45.88 -3.32
CA LEU A 25 -17.30 -46.10 -4.74
C LEU A 25 -17.58 -44.79 -5.47
N LEU A 26 -18.40 -43.91 -4.86
CA LEU A 26 -18.76 -42.63 -5.45
C LEU A 26 -17.73 -41.52 -5.22
N ASN A 27 -16.72 -41.74 -4.37
CA ASN A 27 -15.76 -40.71 -3.94
C ASN A 27 -15.13 -40.01 -5.13
N ARG A 28 -14.71 -40.78 -6.14
CA ARG A 28 -14.07 -40.23 -7.34
C ARG A 28 -15.01 -39.31 -8.12
N ILE A 29 -16.30 -39.64 -8.18
CA ILE A 29 -17.33 -38.85 -8.89
C ILE A 29 -17.67 -37.60 -8.09
N ILE A 30 -17.97 -37.76 -6.80
CA ILE A 30 -18.35 -36.68 -5.88
C ILE A 30 -17.21 -35.66 -5.76
N SER A 31 -15.98 -36.12 -5.51
CA SER A 31 -14.81 -35.25 -5.37
C SER A 31 -14.48 -34.53 -6.66
N LYS A 32 -14.63 -35.18 -7.83
CA LYS A 32 -14.46 -34.52 -9.13
C LYS A 32 -15.50 -33.42 -9.34
N TYR A 33 -16.77 -33.72 -9.06
CA TYR A 33 -17.86 -32.75 -9.20
C TYR A 33 -17.67 -31.53 -8.29
N LEU A 34 -17.34 -31.76 -7.01
CA LEU A 34 -17.08 -30.70 -6.05
C LEU A 34 -15.82 -29.89 -6.40
N ALA A 35 -14.74 -30.55 -6.84
CA ALA A 35 -13.54 -29.85 -7.32
C ALA A 35 -13.86 -28.96 -8.53
N ILE A 36 -14.70 -29.42 -9.46
CA ILE A 36 -15.19 -28.61 -10.59
C ILE A 36 -16.03 -27.43 -10.09
N LEU A 37 -16.92 -27.64 -9.12
CA LEU A 37 -17.73 -26.55 -8.55
C LEU A 37 -16.84 -25.47 -7.91
N LEU A 38 -15.87 -25.88 -7.10
CA LEU A 38 -14.87 -24.99 -6.51
C LEU A 38 -14.07 -24.25 -7.59
N SER A 39 -13.71 -24.94 -8.68
CA SER A 39 -12.98 -24.35 -9.79
C SER A 39 -13.76 -23.22 -10.49
N LYS A 40 -15.11 -23.26 -10.49
CA LYS A 40 -15.94 -22.20 -11.08
C LYS A 40 -15.77 -20.87 -10.35
N ILE A 41 -15.62 -20.90 -9.02
CA ILE A 41 -15.37 -19.70 -8.21
C ILE A 41 -14.06 -19.04 -8.66
N PHE A 42 -13.00 -19.83 -8.78
CA PHE A 42 -11.69 -19.33 -9.18
C PHE A 42 -11.61 -18.90 -10.65
N ARG A 43 -12.33 -19.59 -11.55
CA ARG A 43 -12.43 -19.21 -12.96
C ARG A 43 -13.08 -17.83 -13.14
N ARG A 44 -14.05 -17.48 -12.28
CA ARG A 44 -14.70 -16.15 -12.32
C ARG A 44 -13.70 -15.03 -12.00
N THR A 45 -12.79 -15.30 -11.08
CA THR A 45 -11.79 -14.33 -10.59
C THR A 45 -10.55 -14.26 -11.50
N TRP A 46 -10.13 -15.38 -12.10
CA TRP A 46 -8.88 -15.45 -12.87
C TRP A 46 -9.04 -16.07 -14.27
N LYS A 47 -8.91 -15.24 -15.31
CA LYS A 47 -8.98 -15.69 -16.73
C LYS A 47 -7.86 -16.66 -17.15
N THR A 48 -6.71 -16.62 -16.49
CA THR A 48 -5.54 -17.50 -16.76
C THR A 48 -5.58 -18.82 -15.97
N PHE A 49 -6.74 -19.20 -15.43
CA PHE A 49 -6.91 -20.34 -14.55
C PHE A 49 -6.94 -21.66 -15.34
N ASP A 50 -5.98 -22.54 -15.08
CA ASP A 50 -6.00 -23.92 -15.57
C ASP A 50 -6.90 -24.78 -14.66
N GLN A 51 -8.15 -24.96 -15.12
CA GLN A 51 -9.16 -25.74 -14.41
C GLN A 51 -8.73 -27.20 -14.22
N LYS A 52 -8.07 -27.80 -15.20
CA LYS A 52 -7.69 -29.21 -15.14
C LYS A 52 -6.64 -29.42 -14.05
N LYS A 53 -5.59 -28.59 -14.06
CA LYS A 53 -4.53 -28.61 -13.05
C LYS A 53 -5.07 -28.39 -11.63
N PHE A 54 -6.02 -27.48 -11.45
CA PHE A 54 -6.67 -27.24 -10.15
C PHE A 54 -7.42 -28.48 -9.64
N VAL A 55 -8.28 -29.04 -10.51
CA VAL A 55 -9.11 -30.20 -10.17
C VAL A 55 -8.23 -31.40 -9.83
N ASP A 56 -7.20 -31.68 -10.63
CA ASP A 56 -6.29 -32.81 -10.40
C ASP A 56 -5.51 -32.68 -9.08
N LEU A 57 -5.22 -31.45 -8.65
CA LEU A 57 -4.46 -31.18 -7.43
C LEU A 57 -5.31 -31.26 -6.15
N ILE A 58 -6.63 -31.06 -6.26
CA ILE A 58 -7.57 -31.00 -5.13
C ILE A 58 -8.43 -32.25 -4.99
N ILE A 59 -8.68 -32.98 -6.07
CA ILE A 59 -9.58 -34.15 -6.06
C ILE A 59 -9.22 -35.18 -5.00
N HIS A 60 -7.92 -35.45 -4.82
CA HIS A 60 -7.43 -36.44 -3.87
C HIS A 60 -7.58 -36.01 -2.40
N PRO A 61 -7.05 -34.85 -1.95
CA PRO A 61 -7.25 -34.39 -0.57
C PRO A 61 -8.72 -34.14 -0.24
N LEU A 62 -9.51 -33.62 -1.19
CA LEU A 62 -10.95 -33.42 -1.01
C LEU A 62 -11.67 -34.76 -0.80
N GLY A 63 -11.32 -35.78 -1.59
CA GLY A 63 -11.94 -37.10 -1.45
C GLY A 63 -11.62 -37.79 -0.14
N ILE A 64 -10.38 -37.68 0.34
CA ILE A 64 -10.02 -38.21 1.67
C ILE A 64 -10.81 -37.48 2.76
N PHE A 65 -10.87 -36.15 2.70
CA PHE A 65 -11.65 -35.36 3.65
C PHE A 65 -13.14 -35.78 3.67
N LEU A 66 -13.75 -35.96 2.51
CA LEU A 66 -15.16 -36.37 2.39
C LEU A 66 -15.40 -37.79 2.92
N VAL A 67 -14.55 -38.75 2.55
CA VAL A 67 -14.66 -40.15 3.01
C VAL A 67 -14.55 -40.20 4.54
N ILE A 68 -13.59 -39.48 5.13
CA ILE A 68 -13.43 -39.44 6.59
C ILE A 68 -14.65 -38.79 7.24
N THR A 69 -15.12 -37.67 6.69
CA THR A 69 -16.28 -36.95 7.22
C THR A 69 -17.52 -37.83 7.22
N VAL A 70 -17.82 -38.49 6.09
CA VAL A 70 -19.00 -39.37 6.01
C VAL A 70 -18.81 -40.62 6.88
N SER A 71 -17.59 -41.16 6.97
CA SER A 71 -17.31 -42.28 7.88
C SER A 71 -17.60 -41.90 9.33
N ILE A 72 -17.12 -40.74 9.80
CA ILE A 72 -17.39 -40.24 11.16
C ILE A 72 -18.89 -40.08 11.39
N VAL A 73 -19.62 -39.46 10.45
CA VAL A 73 -21.08 -39.29 10.53
C VAL A 73 -21.81 -40.64 10.54
N ALA A 74 -21.37 -41.61 9.74
CA ALA A 74 -21.96 -42.94 9.72
C ALA A 74 -21.70 -43.68 11.04
N PHE A 75 -20.51 -43.55 11.63
CA PHE A 75 -20.19 -44.14 12.93
C PHE A 75 -21.01 -43.57 14.08
N TYR A 76 -21.50 -42.33 14.00
CA TYR A 76 -22.42 -41.77 15.01
C TYR A 76 -23.78 -42.49 15.07
N ARG A 77 -24.14 -43.27 14.04
CA ARG A 77 -25.36 -44.08 14.05
C ARG A 77 -25.23 -45.32 14.93
N LEU A 78 -24.02 -45.82 15.15
CA LEU A 78 -23.79 -47.00 15.98
C LEU A 78 -23.75 -46.60 17.46
N THR A 79 -24.43 -47.38 18.29
CA THR A 79 -24.23 -47.35 19.74
C THR A 79 -22.85 -47.95 20.03
N PHE A 80 -22.07 -47.31 20.90
CA PHE A 80 -20.77 -47.86 21.26
C PHE A 80 -21.00 -49.01 22.26
N PRO A 81 -20.51 -50.23 22.00
CA PRO A 81 -20.87 -51.39 22.80
C PRO A 81 -20.34 -51.28 24.23
N GLU A 82 -21.14 -51.67 25.22
CA GLU A 82 -20.74 -51.62 26.64
C GLU A 82 -19.55 -52.55 26.91
N GLU A 83 -19.51 -53.70 26.25
CA GLU A 83 -18.43 -54.69 26.32
C GLU A 83 -17.07 -54.15 25.84
N LEU A 84 -17.08 -53.15 24.95
CA LEU A 84 -15.90 -52.49 24.39
C LEU A 84 -15.58 -51.17 25.10
N ASN A 85 -16.34 -50.79 26.13
CA ASN A 85 -16.16 -49.56 26.90
C ASN A 85 -15.02 -49.68 27.92
N ILE A 86 -13.88 -50.19 27.45
CA ILE A 86 -12.65 -50.31 28.21
C ILE A 86 -12.06 -48.91 28.37
N THR A 87 -11.63 -48.59 29.60
CA THR A 87 -10.92 -47.35 29.88
C THR A 87 -9.41 -47.61 29.79
N LEU A 88 -8.74 -46.93 28.85
CA LEU A 88 -7.29 -46.95 28.74
C LEU A 88 -6.77 -45.65 29.31
N TYR A 89 -5.99 -45.73 30.39
CA TYR A 89 -5.35 -44.55 31.00
C TYR A 89 -6.35 -43.40 31.30
N LYS A 90 -7.52 -43.75 31.87
CA LYS A 90 -8.65 -42.85 32.22
C LYS A 90 -9.47 -42.31 31.04
N TYR A 91 -9.18 -42.71 29.81
CA TYR A 91 -9.95 -42.33 28.63
C TYR A 91 -10.73 -43.54 28.09
N PRO A 92 -12.04 -43.40 27.82
CA PRO A 92 -12.81 -44.48 27.20
C PRO A 92 -12.33 -44.74 25.76
N LEU A 93 -12.27 -45.99 25.34
CA LEU A 93 -11.86 -46.38 23.98
C LEU A 93 -12.63 -45.61 22.90
N LYS A 94 -13.93 -45.37 23.11
CA LYS A 94 -14.78 -44.55 22.25
C LYS A 94 -14.22 -43.15 22.01
N SER A 95 -13.77 -42.45 23.06
CA SER A 95 -13.27 -41.09 22.90
C SER A 95 -11.96 -41.10 22.13
N ILE A 96 -11.07 -42.07 22.38
CA ILE A 96 -9.80 -42.21 21.66
C ILE A 96 -10.04 -42.41 20.15
N LEU A 97 -10.98 -43.29 19.78
CA LEU A 97 -11.33 -43.53 18.37
C LEU A 97 -11.91 -42.27 17.70
N LEU A 98 -12.78 -41.54 18.39
CA LEU A 98 -13.33 -40.27 17.90
C LEU A 98 -12.22 -39.21 17.74
N SER A 99 -11.33 -39.07 18.71
CA SER A 99 -10.18 -38.15 18.66
C SER A 99 -9.27 -38.44 17.47
N ILE A 100 -9.00 -39.71 17.17
CA ILE A 100 -8.21 -40.12 16.00
C ILE A 100 -8.95 -39.72 14.71
N GLY A 101 -10.24 -40.04 14.58
CA GLY A 101 -11.04 -39.67 13.41
C GLY A 101 -11.05 -38.15 13.15
N ILE A 102 -11.32 -37.36 14.19
CA ILE A 102 -11.31 -35.90 14.14
C ILE A 102 -9.92 -35.37 13.76
N THR A 103 -8.85 -35.94 14.32
CA THR A 103 -7.46 -35.53 13.99
C THR A 103 -7.16 -35.77 12.52
N ILE A 104 -7.48 -36.96 11.99
CA ILE A 104 -7.26 -37.28 10.57
C ILE A 104 -8.13 -36.37 9.69
N GLN A 105 -9.37 -36.05 10.09
CA GLN A 105 -10.25 -35.14 9.37
C GLN A 105 -9.64 -33.73 9.27
N ILE A 106 -9.13 -33.19 10.37
CA ILE A 106 -8.49 -31.88 10.41
C ILE A 106 -7.23 -31.89 9.54
N ILE A 107 -6.37 -32.91 9.65
CA ILE A 107 -5.16 -33.04 8.81
C ILE A 107 -5.52 -33.10 7.32
N ALA A 108 -6.57 -33.84 6.95
CA ALA A 108 -7.05 -33.93 5.57
C ALA A 108 -7.55 -32.56 5.06
N LEU A 109 -8.26 -31.79 5.89
CA LEU A 109 -8.69 -30.44 5.57
C LEU A 109 -7.51 -29.47 5.42
N THR A 110 -6.53 -29.52 6.33
CA THR A 110 -5.31 -28.71 6.25
C THR A 110 -4.53 -29.01 4.97
N TRP A 111 -4.42 -30.29 4.61
CA TRP A 111 -3.77 -30.70 3.37
C TRP A 111 -4.48 -30.18 2.13
N LEU A 112 -5.82 -30.25 2.11
CA LEU A 112 -6.66 -29.65 1.07
C LEU A 112 -6.40 -28.14 0.92
N LEU A 113 -6.37 -27.42 2.04
CA LEU A 113 -6.15 -25.97 2.04
C LEU A 113 -4.72 -25.60 1.61
N PHE A 114 -3.69 -26.36 2.02
CA PHE A 114 -2.32 -26.18 1.51
C PHE A 114 -2.24 -26.37 -0.01
N ARG A 115 -2.99 -27.31 -0.56
CA ARG A 115 -3.07 -27.55 -2.01
C ARG A 115 -3.71 -26.35 -2.72
N VAL A 116 -4.77 -25.78 -2.17
CA VAL A 116 -5.37 -24.53 -2.66
C VAL A 116 -4.36 -23.37 -2.61
N ILE A 117 -3.66 -23.18 -1.49
CA ILE A 117 -2.65 -22.11 -1.34
C ILE A 117 -1.54 -22.25 -2.37
N ASN A 118 -0.98 -23.46 -2.55
CA ASN A 118 0.07 -23.73 -3.54
C ASN A 118 -0.40 -23.45 -4.96
N PHE A 119 -1.64 -23.81 -5.28
CA PHE A 119 -2.21 -23.54 -6.59
C PHE A 119 -2.37 -22.04 -6.85
N ILE A 120 -2.93 -21.29 -5.89
CA ILE A 120 -3.06 -19.83 -6.00
C ILE A 120 -1.69 -19.18 -6.16
N ALA A 121 -0.71 -19.59 -5.35
CA ALA A 121 0.67 -19.11 -5.47
C ALA A 121 1.22 -19.37 -6.88
N SER A 122 1.02 -20.57 -7.44
CA SER A 122 1.50 -20.88 -8.80
C SER A 122 0.86 -20.00 -9.89
N ILE A 123 -0.39 -19.56 -9.72
CA ILE A 123 -1.02 -18.61 -10.63
C ILE A 123 -0.38 -17.22 -10.50
N LEU A 124 -0.14 -16.77 -9.27
CA LEU A 124 0.44 -15.47 -9.01
C LEU A 124 1.90 -15.41 -9.47
N GLU A 125 2.70 -16.46 -9.24
CA GLU A 125 4.08 -16.62 -9.74
C GLU A 125 4.12 -16.56 -11.28
N ALA A 126 3.22 -17.28 -11.95
CA ALA A 126 3.13 -17.27 -13.42
C ALA A 126 2.74 -15.89 -14.01
N ARG A 127 2.08 -15.03 -13.22
CA ARG A 127 1.79 -13.65 -13.59
C ARG A 127 2.98 -12.73 -13.29
N ALA A 128 3.60 -12.89 -12.12
CA ALA A 128 4.77 -12.13 -11.72
C ALA A 128 5.93 -12.29 -12.71
N LEU A 129 6.13 -13.49 -13.26
CA LEU A 129 7.15 -13.76 -14.30
C LEU A 129 6.92 -13.00 -15.61
N LYS A 130 5.72 -12.45 -15.85
CA LYS A 130 5.43 -11.60 -17.01
C LYS A 130 5.69 -10.12 -16.74
N THR A 131 5.94 -9.76 -15.48
CA THR A 131 6.34 -8.42 -15.06
C THR A 131 7.87 -8.37 -14.99
N ALA A 132 8.47 -7.23 -15.35
CA ALA A 132 9.93 -7.07 -15.32
C ALA A 132 10.54 -7.02 -13.90
N ASP A 133 9.69 -6.99 -12.86
CA ASP A 133 10.11 -6.77 -11.47
C ASP A 133 10.19 -8.10 -10.70
N GLN A 134 11.41 -8.54 -10.37
CA GLN A 134 11.64 -9.79 -9.63
C GLN A 134 11.08 -9.74 -8.19
N ALA A 135 10.79 -8.55 -7.67
CA ALA A 135 10.22 -8.36 -6.34
C ALA A 135 8.83 -8.99 -6.21
N ASP A 136 8.03 -9.02 -7.28
CA ASP A 136 6.69 -9.58 -7.28
C ASP A 136 6.71 -11.08 -6.93
N ASN A 137 7.71 -11.82 -7.43
CA ASN A 137 7.83 -13.25 -7.18
C ASN A 137 8.16 -13.55 -5.71
N GLN A 138 9.03 -12.76 -5.08
CA GLN A 138 9.39 -12.93 -3.67
C GLN A 138 8.18 -12.68 -2.74
N LEU A 139 7.34 -11.71 -3.07
CA LEU A 139 6.10 -11.46 -2.32
C LEU A 139 5.15 -12.66 -2.37
N VAL A 140 4.98 -13.28 -3.54
CA VAL A 140 4.10 -14.47 -3.65
C VAL A 140 4.61 -15.61 -2.76
N VAL A 141 5.92 -15.90 -2.80
CA VAL A 141 6.53 -16.94 -1.97
C VAL A 141 6.36 -16.64 -0.48
N PHE A 142 6.61 -15.39 -0.07
CA PHE A 142 6.41 -14.94 1.32
C PHE A 142 4.97 -15.16 1.79
N PHE A 143 3.98 -14.68 1.04
CA PHE A 143 2.57 -14.83 1.43
C PHE A 143 2.11 -16.29 1.42
N ARG A 144 2.59 -17.12 0.48
CA ARG A 144 2.31 -18.55 0.44
C ARG A 144 2.75 -19.23 1.72
N ASP A 145 3.99 -18.99 2.14
CA ASP A 145 4.57 -19.67 3.29
C ASP A 145 4.04 -19.08 4.61
N PHE A 146 3.79 -17.77 4.67
CA PHE A 146 3.10 -17.12 5.79
C PHE A 146 1.69 -17.68 6.04
N LEU A 147 0.87 -17.82 4.99
CA LEU A 147 -0.48 -18.40 5.11
C LEU A 147 -0.45 -19.87 5.55
N LYS A 148 0.56 -20.63 5.12
CA LYS A 148 0.73 -22.03 5.56
C LYS A 148 1.06 -22.11 7.05
N VAL A 149 1.92 -21.23 7.56
CA VAL A 149 2.24 -21.16 8.99
C VAL A 149 0.99 -20.84 9.81
N ILE A 150 0.22 -19.81 9.41
CA ILE A 150 -1.04 -19.47 10.07
C ILE A 150 -2.00 -20.66 10.07
N LEU A 151 -2.18 -21.31 8.92
CA LEU A 151 -3.07 -22.45 8.82
C LEU A 151 -2.57 -23.64 9.65
N GLY A 152 -1.26 -23.87 9.73
CA GLY A 152 -0.67 -24.88 10.60
C GLY A 152 -0.98 -24.64 12.08
N ILE A 153 -0.84 -23.40 12.54
CA ILE A 153 -1.19 -23.00 13.92
C ILE A 153 -2.69 -23.23 14.18
N ILE A 154 -3.56 -22.78 13.28
CA ILE A 154 -5.01 -23.01 13.38
C ILE A 154 -5.32 -24.51 13.43
N SER A 155 -4.68 -25.31 12.58
CA SER A 155 -4.89 -26.76 12.52
C SER A 155 -4.48 -27.43 13.82
N LEU A 156 -3.34 -27.04 14.40
CA LEU A 156 -2.90 -27.52 15.71
C LEU A 156 -3.91 -27.17 16.81
N MET A 157 -4.41 -25.93 16.83
CA MET A 157 -5.42 -25.50 17.80
C MET A 157 -6.74 -26.28 17.64
N LEU A 158 -7.20 -26.51 16.41
CA LEU A 158 -8.39 -27.30 16.15
C LEU A 158 -8.23 -28.75 16.63
N ILE A 159 -7.04 -29.36 16.44
CA ILE A 159 -6.75 -30.71 16.94
C ILE A 159 -6.78 -30.73 18.47
N LEU A 160 -6.09 -29.80 19.13
CA LEU A 160 -6.10 -29.70 20.60
C LEU A 160 -7.51 -29.54 21.15
N HIS A 161 -8.32 -28.69 20.52
CA HIS A 161 -9.69 -28.44 20.97
C HIS A 161 -10.64 -29.61 20.70
N PHE A 162 -10.75 -30.06 19.45
CA PHE A 162 -11.78 -31.04 19.07
C PHE A 162 -11.35 -32.50 19.32
N ALA A 163 -10.06 -32.83 19.20
CA ALA A 163 -9.59 -34.19 19.43
C ALA A 163 -9.21 -34.43 20.90
N PHE A 164 -8.58 -33.45 21.56
CA PHE A 164 -8.10 -33.62 22.93
C PHE A 164 -8.93 -32.90 23.99
N ASN A 165 -10.02 -32.23 23.60
CA ASN A 165 -10.88 -31.44 24.48
C ASN A 165 -10.09 -30.41 25.33
N TYR A 166 -8.98 -29.91 24.79
CA TYR A 166 -8.14 -28.92 25.46
C TYR A 166 -8.75 -27.53 25.29
N ASN A 167 -8.73 -26.73 26.35
CA ASN A 167 -9.15 -25.34 26.28
C ASN A 167 -8.05 -24.49 25.61
N VAL A 168 -8.23 -24.18 24.34
CA VAL A 168 -7.29 -23.37 23.54
C VAL A 168 -7.40 -21.87 23.80
N SER A 169 -8.27 -21.41 24.71
CA SER A 169 -8.45 -19.98 25.01
C SER A 169 -7.18 -19.32 25.55
N SER A 170 -6.43 -20.02 26.39
CA SER A 170 -5.13 -19.53 26.91
C SER A 170 -4.09 -19.39 25.78
N LEU A 171 -4.01 -20.36 24.88
CA LEU A 171 -3.13 -20.32 23.70
C LEU A 171 -3.55 -19.20 22.74
N LEU A 172 -4.85 -19.03 22.50
CA LEU A 172 -5.38 -17.96 21.67
C LEU A 172 -5.06 -16.58 22.26
N THR A 173 -5.17 -16.44 23.58
CA THR A 173 -4.83 -15.22 24.31
C THR A 173 -3.33 -14.90 24.15
N GLY A 174 -2.44 -15.90 24.33
CA GLY A 174 -1.00 -15.74 24.10
C GLY A 174 -0.66 -15.35 22.65
N LEU A 175 -1.27 -16.02 21.67
CA LEU A 175 -1.10 -15.70 20.25
C LEU A 175 -1.60 -14.29 19.90
N SER A 176 -2.64 -13.80 20.58
CA SER A 176 -3.16 -12.45 20.35
C SER A 176 -2.14 -11.38 20.75
N ILE A 177 -1.39 -11.58 21.84
CA ILE A 177 -0.31 -10.67 22.26
C ILE A 177 0.82 -10.67 21.22
N VAL A 178 1.22 -11.86 20.74
CA VAL A 178 2.23 -11.98 19.67
C VAL A 178 1.73 -11.31 18.38
N GLY A 179 0.46 -11.52 18.02
CA GLY A 179 -0.18 -10.89 16.87
C GLY A 179 -0.20 -9.36 16.97
N ALA A 180 -0.50 -8.82 18.16
CA ALA A 180 -0.45 -7.39 18.42
C ALA A 180 0.97 -6.82 18.29
N ALA A 181 1.99 -7.53 18.79
CA ALA A 181 3.39 -7.14 18.63
C ALA A 181 3.81 -7.10 17.15
N ILE A 182 3.42 -8.11 16.36
CA ILE A 182 3.66 -8.14 14.90
C ILE A 182 2.93 -6.98 14.21
N ALA A 183 1.67 -6.72 14.57
CA ALA A 183 0.90 -5.61 14.01
C ALA A 183 1.55 -4.25 14.32
N LEU A 184 2.07 -4.07 15.54
CA LEU A 184 2.79 -2.87 15.94
C LEU A 184 4.10 -2.71 15.14
N ALA A 185 4.83 -3.81 14.92
CA ALA A 185 6.04 -3.81 14.09
C ALA A 185 5.75 -3.49 12.60
N LEU A 186 4.60 -3.92 12.08
CA LEU A 186 4.18 -3.67 10.69
C LEU A 186 3.49 -2.32 10.48
N ARG A 187 3.18 -1.59 11.57
CA ARG A 187 2.42 -0.34 11.55
C ARG A 187 2.91 0.66 10.50
N GLU A 188 4.22 0.91 10.43
CA GLU A 188 4.79 1.87 9.48
C GLU A 188 4.57 1.45 8.02
N SER A 189 4.65 0.15 7.73
CA SER A 189 4.42 -0.37 6.38
C SER A 189 2.95 -0.18 5.97
N LEU A 190 2.02 -0.40 6.90
CA LEU A 190 0.60 -0.18 6.68
C LEU A 190 0.26 1.30 6.48
N GLU A 191 0.85 2.19 7.28
CA GLU A 191 0.65 3.64 7.15
C GLU A 191 1.11 4.14 5.76
N ASN A 192 2.26 3.67 5.26
CA ASN A 192 2.72 4.01 3.90
C ASN A 192 1.80 3.45 2.80
N LEU A 193 1.25 2.25 2.99
CA LEU A 193 0.29 1.67 2.06
C LEU A 193 -0.99 2.52 2.00
N ILE A 194 -1.53 2.89 3.16
CA ILE A 194 -2.72 3.76 3.27
C ILE A 194 -2.44 5.11 2.61
N ALA A 195 -1.28 5.73 2.87
CA ALA A 195 -0.90 6.99 2.25
C ALA A 195 -0.82 6.88 0.70
N SER A 196 -0.41 5.74 0.17
CA SER A 196 -0.42 5.50 -1.28
C SER A 196 -1.84 5.53 -1.87
N PHE A 197 -2.82 4.97 -1.15
CA PHE A 197 -4.22 5.05 -1.56
C PHE A 197 -4.73 6.49 -1.52
N VAL A 198 -4.41 7.25 -0.47
CA VAL A 198 -4.77 8.68 -0.37
C VAL A 198 -4.20 9.46 -1.56
N ILE A 199 -2.91 9.28 -1.89
CA ILE A 199 -2.29 9.92 -3.06
C ILE A 199 -3.02 9.53 -4.35
N PHE A 200 -3.42 8.26 -4.50
CA PHE A 200 -4.08 7.79 -5.71
C PHE A 200 -5.52 8.32 -5.88
N PHE A 201 -6.27 8.41 -4.78
CA PHE A 201 -7.67 8.86 -4.81
C PHE A 201 -7.79 10.39 -4.83
N ASP A 202 -7.08 11.09 -3.93
CA ASP A 202 -7.20 12.54 -3.79
C ASP A 202 -6.32 13.29 -4.79
N LYS A 203 -5.27 12.64 -5.31
CA LYS A 203 -4.33 13.16 -6.31
C LYS A 203 -3.81 14.57 -5.97
N PRO A 204 -3.27 14.81 -4.75
CA PRO A 204 -2.63 16.10 -4.42
C PRO A 204 -1.44 16.40 -5.35
N PHE A 205 -0.83 15.36 -5.92
CA PHE A 205 0.15 15.42 -6.99
C PHE A 205 0.05 14.17 -7.86
N THR A 206 0.61 14.25 -9.06
CA THR A 206 0.71 13.14 -10.01
C THR A 206 2.14 12.97 -10.55
N THR A 207 2.44 11.82 -11.16
CA THR A 207 3.71 11.62 -11.85
C THR A 207 3.92 12.71 -12.91
N GLY A 208 5.08 13.36 -12.88
CA GLY A 208 5.42 14.52 -13.70
C GLY A 208 5.33 15.87 -12.98
N ASP A 209 4.60 15.96 -11.86
CA ASP A 209 4.49 17.20 -11.11
C ASP A 209 5.84 17.55 -10.44
N PHE A 210 6.19 18.84 -10.45
CA PHE A 210 7.25 19.40 -9.62
C PHE A 210 6.66 19.72 -8.25
N VAL A 211 7.14 19.02 -7.23
CA VAL A 211 6.66 19.14 -5.85
C VAL A 211 7.80 19.56 -4.94
N LYS A 212 7.45 20.29 -3.87
CA LYS A 212 8.34 20.58 -2.75
C LYS A 212 7.72 20.01 -1.47
N VAL A 213 8.48 19.17 -0.80
CA VAL A 213 8.09 18.49 0.44
C VAL A 213 9.26 18.54 1.41
N GLN A 214 9.08 19.24 2.53
CA GLN A 214 10.16 19.52 3.49
C GLN A 214 11.40 20.15 2.80
N SER A 215 12.56 19.47 2.84
CA SER A 215 13.81 19.90 2.22
C SER A 215 14.02 19.37 0.80
N VAL A 216 13.08 18.57 0.27
CA VAL A 216 13.18 17.93 -1.05
C VAL A 216 12.33 18.71 -2.05
N ALA A 217 12.91 19.08 -3.18
CA ALA A 217 12.21 19.67 -4.32
C ALA A 217 12.60 18.98 -5.62
N GLY A 218 11.63 18.65 -6.46
CA GLY A 218 11.88 17.98 -7.73
C GLY A 218 10.64 17.39 -8.39
N ASN A 219 10.87 16.70 -9.51
CA ASN A 219 9.80 16.08 -10.29
C ASN A 219 9.47 14.69 -9.75
N VAL A 220 8.19 14.37 -9.61
CA VAL A 220 7.72 13.04 -9.25
C VAL A 220 7.90 12.09 -10.45
N GLU A 221 8.82 11.12 -10.35
CA GLU A 221 9.06 10.14 -11.41
C GLU A 221 8.20 8.87 -11.25
N LYS A 222 7.98 8.41 -10.01
CA LYS A 222 7.16 7.21 -9.74
C LYS A 222 6.52 7.28 -8.37
N ILE A 223 5.24 6.94 -8.30
CA ILE A 223 4.52 6.69 -7.05
C ILE A 223 4.45 5.17 -6.87
N GLY A 224 5.18 4.63 -5.90
CA GLY A 224 5.17 3.21 -5.53
C GLY A 224 4.20 2.92 -4.40
N LEU A 225 4.20 1.67 -3.93
CA LEU A 225 3.32 1.19 -2.85
C LEU A 225 3.73 1.69 -1.44
N ARG A 226 5.02 2.00 -1.24
CA ARG A 226 5.55 2.49 0.05
C ARG A 226 6.16 3.88 -0.06
N SER A 227 6.66 4.24 -1.24
CA SER A 227 7.42 5.47 -1.42
C SER A 227 7.17 6.10 -2.78
N THR A 228 7.33 7.42 -2.81
CA THR A 228 7.34 8.25 -4.00
C THR A 228 8.78 8.61 -4.33
N ARG A 229 9.11 8.55 -5.61
CA ARG A 229 10.46 8.73 -6.12
C ARG A 229 10.52 10.08 -6.85
N ILE A 230 11.40 10.95 -6.39
CA ILE A 230 11.52 12.35 -6.82
C ILE A 230 12.90 12.57 -7.43
N ARG A 231 12.94 13.18 -8.62
CA ARG A 231 14.17 13.63 -9.29
C ARG A 231 14.42 15.09 -8.97
N THR A 232 15.51 15.35 -8.28
CA THR A 232 15.91 16.72 -7.91
C THR A 232 16.43 17.50 -9.12
N SER A 233 16.61 18.81 -8.94
CA SER A 233 17.26 19.68 -9.93
C SER A 233 18.69 19.21 -10.26
N ASP A 234 19.40 18.66 -9.27
CA ASP A 234 20.75 18.07 -9.41
C ASP A 234 20.73 16.69 -10.09
N LYS A 235 19.57 16.26 -10.58
CA LYS A 235 19.33 14.96 -11.21
C LYS A 235 19.57 13.75 -10.29
N SER A 236 19.66 13.97 -8.98
CA SER A 236 19.71 12.90 -7.98
C SER A 236 18.32 12.30 -7.74
N TYR A 237 18.31 11.05 -7.28
CA TYR A 237 17.09 10.26 -7.11
C TYR A 237 16.76 10.12 -5.62
N VAL A 238 15.72 10.81 -5.17
CA VAL A 238 15.31 10.83 -3.76
C VAL A 238 14.07 9.96 -3.58
N THR A 239 14.11 9.05 -2.62
CA THR A 239 12.98 8.20 -2.27
C THR A 239 12.35 8.69 -0.98
N VAL A 240 11.10 9.14 -1.04
CA VAL A 240 10.36 9.68 0.10
C VAL A 240 9.25 8.69 0.48
N PRO A 241 9.12 8.27 1.75
CA PRO A 241 8.00 7.46 2.21
C PRO A 241 6.65 8.13 1.89
N ASN A 242 5.67 7.36 1.43
CA ASN A 242 4.36 7.91 1.05
C ASN A 242 3.64 8.54 2.24
N LYS A 243 3.83 7.98 3.45
CA LYS A 243 3.33 8.59 4.69
C LYS A 243 3.83 10.03 4.82
N GLN A 244 5.12 10.26 4.59
CA GLN A 244 5.73 11.60 4.68
C GLN A 244 5.19 12.55 3.60
N MET A 245 4.88 12.06 2.40
CA MET A 245 4.27 12.85 1.33
C MET A 245 2.86 13.36 1.68
N VAL A 246 2.12 12.60 2.50
CA VAL A 246 0.74 12.91 2.90
C VAL A 246 0.68 13.70 4.21
N ASP A 247 1.49 13.31 5.21
CA ASP A 247 1.46 13.89 6.55
C ASP A 247 2.14 15.27 6.62
N SER A 248 2.96 15.63 5.64
CA SER A 248 3.69 16.90 5.63
C SER A 248 3.08 17.93 4.67
N ILE A 249 3.44 19.20 4.86
CA ILE A 249 3.05 20.27 3.95
C ILE A 249 3.73 20.04 2.60
N LEU A 250 2.93 19.74 1.58
CA LEU A 250 3.35 19.55 0.21
C LEU A 250 2.92 20.74 -0.64
N ASP A 251 3.90 21.37 -1.30
CA ASP A 251 3.67 22.44 -2.26
C ASP A 251 3.79 21.87 -3.69
N ASN A 252 2.67 21.81 -4.40
CA ASN A 252 2.62 21.38 -5.79
C ASN A 252 2.82 22.59 -6.71
N VAL A 253 4.08 22.86 -7.03
CA VAL A 253 4.48 24.01 -7.85
C VAL A 253 3.91 23.92 -9.26
N THR A 254 3.71 22.70 -9.80
CA THR A 254 3.08 22.50 -11.11
C THR A 254 1.64 23.00 -11.15
N ARG A 255 0.91 22.97 -10.02
CA ARG A 255 -0.49 23.39 -9.92
C ARG A 255 -0.68 24.90 -9.68
N ARG A 256 0.39 25.69 -9.59
CA ARG A 256 0.28 27.15 -9.38
C ARG A 256 -0.49 27.83 -10.51
N SER A 257 -1.33 28.80 -10.17
CA SER A 257 -2.07 29.62 -11.14
C SER A 257 -1.17 30.65 -11.84
N GLN A 258 -0.25 31.23 -11.07
CA GLN A 258 0.63 32.30 -11.52
C GLN A 258 2.04 32.13 -10.92
N ILE A 259 3.01 32.76 -11.58
CA ILE A 259 4.38 32.90 -11.09
C ILE A 259 4.58 34.35 -10.69
N ARG A 260 4.99 34.57 -9.44
CA ARG A 260 5.36 35.89 -8.93
C ARG A 260 6.84 36.16 -9.21
N GLY A 261 7.12 37.26 -9.90
CA GLY A 261 8.44 37.86 -10.05
C GLY A 261 8.59 39.06 -9.11
N GLU A 262 9.75 39.15 -8.47
CA GLU A 262 10.09 40.23 -7.54
C GLU A 262 11.50 40.76 -7.87
N ILE A 263 11.61 42.09 -7.87
CA ILE A 263 12.86 42.85 -7.99
C ILE A 263 12.85 43.95 -6.93
N ASN A 264 13.89 43.96 -6.10
CA ASN A 264 14.16 45.02 -5.13
C ASN A 264 15.34 45.86 -5.63
N LEU A 265 15.08 47.14 -5.89
CA LEU A 265 16.11 48.10 -6.31
C LEU A 265 16.47 49.00 -5.13
N PHE A 266 17.77 49.10 -4.85
CA PHE A 266 18.32 49.98 -3.83
C PHE A 266 18.98 51.17 -4.54
N ILE A 267 18.36 52.33 -4.44
CA ILE A 267 18.74 53.55 -5.16
C ILE A 267 19.48 54.49 -4.20
N ASP A 268 20.53 55.16 -4.66
CA ASP A 268 21.32 56.11 -3.87
C ASP A 268 20.44 57.26 -3.33
N LEU A 269 20.63 57.62 -2.05
CA LEU A 269 19.91 58.71 -1.37
C LEU A 269 20.11 60.09 -2.00
N LYS A 270 21.16 60.26 -2.80
CA LYS A 270 21.42 61.48 -3.58
C LYS A 270 20.51 61.60 -4.81
N THR A 271 19.75 60.56 -5.14
CA THR A 271 18.84 60.57 -6.29
C THR A 271 17.65 61.48 -6.02
N SER A 272 17.43 62.47 -6.88
CA SER A 272 16.28 63.37 -6.76
C SER A 272 14.93 62.63 -6.88
N PRO A 273 13.88 63.04 -6.15
CA PRO A 273 12.55 62.42 -6.25
C PRO A 273 11.98 62.38 -7.67
N ALA A 274 12.21 63.42 -8.47
CA ALA A 274 11.76 63.48 -9.86
C ALA A 274 12.33 62.35 -10.73
N LYS A 275 13.63 62.05 -10.59
CA LYS A 275 14.29 60.93 -11.29
C LYS A 275 13.71 59.58 -10.85
N ILE A 276 13.40 59.41 -9.56
CA ILE A 276 12.77 58.18 -9.04
C ILE A 276 11.37 58.02 -9.62
N GLN A 277 10.56 59.07 -9.62
CA GLN A 277 9.22 59.03 -10.19
C GLN A 277 9.26 58.70 -11.68
N GLN A 278 10.19 59.30 -12.43
CA GLN A 278 10.40 58.98 -13.84
C GLN A 278 10.79 57.52 -14.07
N LEU A 279 11.71 56.96 -13.26
CA LEU A 279 12.06 55.55 -13.31
C LEU A 279 10.83 54.65 -13.09
N LEU A 280 10.02 54.95 -12.07
CA LEU A 280 8.81 54.17 -11.77
C LEU A 280 7.83 54.19 -12.94
N GLU A 281 7.59 55.35 -13.55
CA GLU A 281 6.68 55.50 -14.68
C GLU A 281 7.15 54.73 -15.92
N GLU A 282 8.44 54.79 -16.22
CA GLU A 282 9.01 54.09 -17.37
C GLU A 282 9.01 52.58 -17.19
N VAL A 283 9.32 52.08 -15.99
CA VAL A 283 9.21 50.66 -15.67
C VAL A 283 7.76 50.19 -15.76
N ARG A 284 6.78 50.98 -15.27
CA ARG A 284 5.35 50.65 -15.43
C ARG A 284 4.96 50.55 -16.90
N LYS A 285 5.37 51.50 -17.73
CA LYS A 285 5.10 51.48 -19.17
C LYS A 285 5.72 50.26 -19.85
N TYR A 286 6.96 49.92 -19.51
CA TYR A 286 7.63 48.76 -20.07
C TYR A 286 6.96 47.44 -19.65
N LEU A 287 6.63 47.27 -18.38
CA LEU A 287 5.89 46.09 -17.91
C LEU A 287 4.55 45.92 -18.64
N ALA A 288 3.83 47.01 -18.91
CA ALA A 288 2.58 46.99 -19.66
C ALA A 288 2.73 46.57 -21.14
N THR A 289 3.95 46.61 -21.69
CA THR A 289 4.24 46.13 -23.07
C THR A 289 4.48 44.64 -23.14
N ILE A 290 4.75 43.97 -22.00
CA ILE A 290 5.03 42.54 -21.94
C ILE A 290 3.72 41.77 -21.82
N ARG A 291 3.32 41.09 -22.90
CA ARG A 291 2.02 40.41 -23.01
C ARG A 291 1.81 39.32 -21.95
N GLU A 292 2.88 38.66 -21.52
CA GLU A 292 2.84 37.57 -20.56
C GLU A 292 2.60 38.05 -19.12
N ILE A 293 2.75 39.34 -18.83
CA ILE A 293 2.50 39.90 -17.51
C ILE A 293 1.01 40.19 -17.34
N GLN A 294 0.39 39.55 -16.35
CA GLN A 294 -1.05 39.66 -16.06
C GLN A 294 -1.35 40.80 -15.09
N SER A 295 -0.47 41.03 -14.13
CA SER A 295 -0.54 42.13 -13.19
C SER A 295 0.85 42.54 -12.75
N SER A 296 1.02 43.81 -12.41
CA SER A 296 2.30 44.33 -11.92
C SER A 296 2.12 45.51 -11.00
N ASN A 297 2.96 45.59 -9.97
CA ASN A 297 3.05 46.70 -9.03
C ASN A 297 4.47 47.26 -9.07
N VAL A 298 4.60 48.57 -9.24
CA VAL A 298 5.89 49.28 -9.20
C VAL A 298 5.75 50.39 -8.18
N LEU A 299 6.38 50.23 -7.03
CA LEU A 299 6.18 51.07 -5.86
C LEU A 299 7.50 51.65 -5.39
N PHE A 300 7.47 52.92 -5.01
CA PHE A 300 8.43 53.45 -4.07
C PHE A 300 8.06 52.90 -2.69
N ASN A 301 8.82 51.91 -2.22
CA ASN A 301 8.41 51.07 -1.10
C ASN A 301 8.81 51.67 0.24
N ASP A 302 10.05 52.15 0.36
CA ASP A 302 10.61 52.53 1.66
C ASP A 302 11.82 53.48 1.51
N ILE A 303 12.13 54.23 2.55
CA ILE A 303 13.32 55.09 2.67
C ILE A 303 14.18 54.56 3.81
N ARG A 304 15.38 54.06 3.51
CA ARG A 304 16.32 53.52 4.52
C ARG A 304 17.58 54.35 4.62
N VAL A 305 18.34 54.10 5.69
CA VAL A 305 19.59 54.81 6.03
C VAL A 305 20.60 54.86 4.88
N GLN A 306 20.58 53.86 3.99
CA GLN A 306 21.59 53.73 2.93
C GLN A 306 20.99 53.77 1.51
N ALA A 307 19.67 53.69 1.37
CA ALA A 307 19.04 53.58 0.07
C ALA A 307 17.55 53.93 0.09
N PHE A 308 17.07 54.48 -1.02
CA PHE A 308 15.67 54.41 -1.39
C PHE A 308 15.34 53.02 -1.95
N ILE A 309 14.23 52.41 -1.52
CA ILE A 309 13.81 51.09 -1.98
C ILE A 309 12.69 51.24 -2.99
N VAL A 310 12.94 50.76 -4.21
CA VAL A 310 11.90 50.56 -5.23
C VAL A 310 11.58 49.08 -5.32
N PHE A 311 10.31 48.74 -5.10
CA PHE A 311 9.78 47.39 -5.16
C PHE A 311 9.01 47.19 -6.46
N ILE A 312 9.43 46.20 -7.25
CA ILE A 312 8.79 45.83 -8.50
C ILE A 312 8.32 44.38 -8.37
N GLU A 313 7.03 44.20 -8.53
CA GLU A 313 6.36 42.91 -8.50
C GLU A 313 5.56 42.71 -9.78
N PHE A 314 5.58 41.51 -10.32
CA PHE A 314 4.75 41.15 -11.47
C PHE A 314 4.33 39.69 -11.41
N PHE A 315 3.19 39.37 -12.00
CA PHE A 315 2.66 38.02 -12.10
C PHE A 315 2.58 37.60 -13.57
N THR A 316 3.04 36.40 -13.86
CA THR A 316 2.91 35.75 -15.17
C THR A 316 2.04 34.49 -15.02
N PRO A 317 1.41 33.98 -16.09
CA PRO A 317 0.81 32.65 -16.03
C PRO A 317 1.88 31.59 -15.74
N ASN A 318 1.48 30.35 -15.47
CA ASN A 318 2.43 29.26 -15.21
C ASN A 318 3.17 28.82 -16.49
N ILE A 319 4.11 29.65 -16.94
CA ILE A 319 4.96 29.46 -18.11
C ILE A 319 6.23 28.67 -17.75
N PRO A 320 6.93 28.08 -18.74
CA PRO A 320 8.20 27.40 -18.51
C PRO A 320 9.22 28.31 -17.81
N TRP A 321 10.02 27.73 -16.90
CA TRP A 321 10.96 28.49 -16.08
C TRP A 321 11.97 29.32 -16.88
N GLY A 322 12.40 28.82 -18.05
CA GLY A 322 13.29 29.55 -18.95
C GLY A 322 12.68 30.83 -19.51
N GLU A 323 11.39 30.80 -19.87
CA GLU A 323 10.66 31.99 -20.35
C GLU A 323 10.49 33.03 -19.25
N PHE A 324 10.05 32.60 -18.06
CA PHE A 324 9.94 33.47 -16.88
C PHE A 324 11.28 34.16 -16.56
N THR A 325 12.38 33.41 -16.61
CA THR A 325 13.72 33.94 -16.38
C THR A 325 14.14 34.92 -17.48
N SER A 326 13.77 34.66 -18.74
CA SER A 326 14.02 35.58 -19.85
C SER A 326 13.28 36.90 -19.69
N ILE A 327 12.01 36.87 -19.26
CA ILE A 327 11.23 38.07 -18.95
C ILE A 327 11.92 38.87 -17.84
N LYS A 328 12.31 38.20 -16.74
CA LYS A 328 13.02 38.84 -15.63
C LYS A 328 14.35 39.46 -16.08
N GLN A 329 15.10 38.78 -16.94
CA GLN A 329 16.35 39.28 -17.50
C GLN A 329 16.13 40.53 -18.36
N LYS A 330 15.16 40.50 -19.28
CA LYS A 330 14.81 41.66 -20.13
C LYS A 330 14.41 42.87 -19.29
N LEU A 331 13.58 42.65 -18.26
CA LEU A 331 13.18 43.68 -17.30
C LEU A 331 14.39 44.26 -16.54
N ASN A 332 15.29 43.41 -16.05
CA ASN A 332 16.52 43.89 -15.39
C ASN A 332 17.38 44.76 -16.31
N PHE A 333 17.59 44.36 -17.56
CA PHE A 333 18.36 45.16 -18.53
C PHE A 333 17.67 46.49 -18.85
N PHE A 334 16.34 46.47 -19.02
CA PHE A 334 15.56 47.68 -19.23
C PHE A 334 15.70 48.66 -18.04
N ILE A 335 15.61 48.15 -16.81
CA ILE A 335 15.80 48.94 -15.59
C ILE A 335 17.21 49.56 -15.57
N LEU A 336 18.25 48.76 -15.83
CA LEU A 336 19.65 49.26 -15.84
C LEU A 336 19.86 50.36 -16.87
N GLN A 337 19.37 50.17 -18.11
CA GLN A 337 19.46 51.17 -19.17
C GLN A 337 18.69 52.45 -18.82
N THR A 338 17.52 52.31 -18.18
CA THR A 338 16.72 53.45 -17.72
C THR A 338 17.44 54.21 -16.62
N MET A 339 18.02 53.50 -15.64
CA MET A 339 18.81 54.11 -14.57
C MET A 339 20.03 54.84 -15.11
N GLU A 340 20.75 54.25 -16.07
CA GLU A 340 21.91 54.87 -16.71
C GLU A 340 21.52 56.18 -17.43
N ARG A 341 20.45 56.15 -18.22
CA ARG A 341 19.94 57.32 -18.94
C ARG A 341 19.46 58.45 -18.01
N LEU A 342 18.93 58.10 -16.84
CA LEU A 342 18.50 59.05 -15.81
C LEU A 342 19.62 59.43 -14.83
N GLU A 343 20.82 58.87 -15.00
CA GLU A 343 21.97 58.99 -14.09
C GLU A 343 21.63 58.61 -12.64
N ILE A 344 20.78 57.60 -12.46
CA ILE A 344 20.42 57.04 -11.16
C ILE A 344 21.47 56.01 -10.79
N LYS A 345 22.08 56.17 -9.62
CA LYS A 345 23.06 55.22 -9.09
C LYS A 345 22.40 54.20 -8.17
N ILE A 346 22.86 52.95 -8.26
CA ILE A 346 22.57 51.93 -7.25
C ILE A 346 23.29 52.33 -5.96
N ALA A 347 22.60 52.20 -4.83
CA ALA A 347 23.23 52.41 -3.54
C ALA A 347 24.39 51.40 -3.36
N ALA A 348 25.60 51.91 -3.16
CA ALA A 348 26.74 51.08 -2.77
C ALA A 348 26.50 50.56 -1.33
N GLU A 349 27.00 49.36 -1.01
CA GLU A 349 27.04 48.88 0.38
C GLU A 349 27.80 49.91 1.25
N GLY A 350 27.06 50.72 1.99
CA GLY A 350 27.62 51.68 2.94
C GLY A 350 28.03 50.96 4.21
N LYS A 351 29.24 50.41 4.26
CA LYS A 351 29.88 50.09 5.56
C LYS A 351 30.37 51.37 6.21
N ASP A 352 29.46 52.19 6.74
CA ASP A 352 29.81 53.18 7.75
C ASP A 352 28.62 53.35 8.70
N ILE A 353 28.61 52.52 9.74
CA ILE A 353 27.78 52.73 10.92
C ILE A 353 28.56 53.70 11.80
N ALA A 354 28.19 54.98 11.77
CA ALA A 354 28.59 55.91 12.82
C ALA A 354 27.80 55.56 14.09
N ILE A 355 28.46 54.84 15.01
CA ILE A 355 27.98 54.65 16.37
C ILE A 355 27.90 56.04 17.01
N THR A 356 26.68 56.54 17.23
CA THR A 356 26.48 57.66 18.15
C THR A 356 26.04 57.08 19.47
N VAL A 357 26.93 57.15 20.46
CA VAL A 357 26.61 56.85 21.86
C VAL A 357 25.71 57.97 22.38
N LYS A 358 24.49 57.61 22.81
CA LYS A 358 23.86 58.16 24.02
C LYS A 358 22.77 57.23 24.52
#